data_AF-A0A4U0TJU1-F1
#
_entry.id   AF-A0A4U0TJU1-F1
#
_cell.length_a   1.000
_cell.length_b   1.000
_cell.length_c   1.000
_cell.angle_alpha   90.00
_cell.angle_beta   90.00
_cell.angle_gamma   90.00
#
_symmetry.space_group_name_H-M   'P 1'
#
loop_
_entity.id
_entity.type
_entity.pdbx_description
1 polymer ?
#
loop_
_entity_poly.entity_id
_entity_poly.type
_entity_poly.pdbx_seq_one_letter_code
_entity_poly.pdbx_strand_id
1 'polypeptide(L)'
;MPPTTPLPRSLLHHHSPTPPPQLLTYKYVPYPKPLNHTTLPATRQILSDPTHPFHIRAKRRYANFDPNTLHWRVACPLNVSKKKCVRDSVVKRLRGAVEEGLRGGWGGEGLKGALLVVVKGEGALGLKSEDIAGSVRSMLGRVGTAMREAGDEKRAMGSEKGGRGE
;
A
#
# COMPACT_ATOMS: atom_id res chain seq x y z
N MET A 1 -7.06 64.22 -29.24
CA MET A 1 -6.13 63.22 -28.66
C MET A 1 -6.96 62.11 -28.03
N PRO A 2 -6.94 60.87 -28.55
CA PRO A 2 -7.64 59.76 -27.90
C PRO A 2 -6.76 59.10 -26.82
N PRO A 3 -7.35 58.57 -25.73
CA PRO A 3 -6.59 57.94 -24.64
C PRO A 3 -6.21 56.49 -25.00
N THR A 4 -4.93 56.19 -24.79
CA THR A 4 -4.32 54.87 -24.97
C THR A 4 -4.81 53.88 -23.91
N THR A 5 -5.43 52.79 -24.35
CA THR A 5 -5.84 51.67 -23.48
C THR A 5 -4.66 50.71 -23.27
N PRO A 6 -4.25 50.36 -22.04
CA PRO A 6 -3.21 49.37 -21.82
C PRO A 6 -3.76 47.95 -21.92
N LEU A 7 -3.05 47.08 -22.66
CA LEU A 7 -3.37 45.66 -22.83
C LEU A 7 -3.15 44.85 -21.54
N PRO A 8 -3.95 43.80 -21.28
CA PRO A 8 -3.75 42.92 -20.13
C PRO A 8 -2.54 42.01 -20.32
N ARG A 9 -1.63 42.03 -19.34
CA ARG A 9 -0.55 41.04 -19.16
C ARG A 9 -1.15 39.69 -18.79
N SER A 10 -1.54 38.88 -19.77
CA SER A 10 -1.93 37.49 -19.56
C SER A 10 -0.70 36.64 -19.23
N LEU A 11 -0.48 36.51 -17.92
CA LEU A 11 -0.05 35.32 -17.17
C LEU A 11 0.58 34.19 -18.00
N LEU A 12 1.92 34.19 -18.04
CA LEU A 12 2.75 33.03 -18.32
C LEU A 12 2.41 31.92 -17.30
N HIS A 13 1.48 31.05 -17.65
CA HIS A 13 1.28 29.80 -16.93
C HIS A 13 2.53 28.95 -17.14
N HIS A 14 3.43 28.95 -16.15
CA HIS A 14 4.43 27.92 -16.00
C HIS A 14 3.68 26.59 -15.85
N HIS A 15 3.62 25.81 -16.93
CA HIS A 15 3.27 24.40 -16.86
C HIS A 15 4.38 23.71 -16.08
N SER A 16 4.24 23.67 -14.75
CA SER A 16 4.98 22.73 -13.92
C SER A 16 4.75 21.34 -14.52
N PRO A 17 5.81 20.56 -14.82
CA PRO A 17 5.66 19.22 -15.34
C PRO A 17 4.85 18.42 -14.32
N THR A 18 3.59 18.14 -14.66
CA THR A 18 2.69 17.36 -13.83
C THR A 18 3.41 16.06 -13.49
N PRO A 19 3.63 15.75 -12.19
CA PRO A 19 4.28 14.51 -11.82
C PRO A 19 3.49 13.35 -12.44
N PRO A 20 4.17 12.31 -12.96
CA PRO A 20 3.50 11.19 -13.60
C PRO A 20 2.40 10.68 -12.66
N PRO A 21 1.18 10.45 -13.17
CA PRO A 21 0.04 10.11 -12.35
C PRO A 21 0.39 8.89 -11.50
N GLN A 22 0.40 9.05 -10.17
CA GLN A 22 0.66 7.93 -9.26
C GLN A 22 -0.46 6.89 -9.41
N LEU A 23 -0.16 5.80 -10.10
CA LEU A 23 -1.12 4.75 -10.48
C LEU A 23 -1.56 3.89 -9.31
N LEU A 24 -0.71 3.82 -8.29
CA LEU A 24 -0.89 3.03 -7.08
C LEU A 24 -0.69 3.91 -5.86
N THR A 25 -1.48 3.66 -4.83
CA THR A 25 -1.23 4.14 -3.48
C THR A 25 -0.99 2.92 -2.60
N TYR A 26 -0.08 3.02 -1.65
CA TYR A 26 0.16 1.92 -0.72
C TYR A 26 0.20 2.41 0.71
N LYS A 27 -0.13 1.50 1.63
CA LYS A 27 0.07 1.67 3.06
C LYS A 27 0.93 0.50 3.54
N TYR A 28 1.99 0.82 4.26
CA TYR A 28 2.91 -0.16 4.83
C TYR A 28 2.99 0.05 6.35
N VAL A 29 2.98 -1.04 7.10
CA VAL A 29 3.19 -1.05 8.55
C VAL A 29 4.20 -2.15 8.89
N PRO A 30 5.38 -1.80 9.43
CA PRO A 30 6.44 -2.79 9.70
C PRO A 30 6.10 -3.74 10.84
N TYR A 31 5.37 -3.27 11.86
CA TYR A 31 4.96 -4.05 13.03
C TYR A 31 3.42 -4.13 13.13
N PRO A 32 2.77 -4.95 12.28
CA PRO A 32 1.33 -4.99 12.22
C PRO A 32 0.72 -5.70 13.42
N LYS A 33 -0.42 -5.18 13.87
CA LYS A 33 -1.33 -5.91 14.76
C LYS A 33 -2.16 -6.91 13.95
N PRO A 34 -2.76 -7.94 14.58
CA PRO A 34 -3.60 -8.90 13.87
C PRO A 34 -4.77 -8.26 13.12
N LEU A 35 -5.36 -7.21 13.69
CA LEU A 35 -6.29 -6.32 13.00
C LEU A 35 -5.52 -5.12 12.45
N ASN A 36 -5.31 -5.12 11.14
CA ASN A 36 -4.56 -4.09 10.42
C ASN A 36 -5.25 -3.73 9.09
N HIS A 37 -4.62 -2.87 8.31
CA HIS A 37 -5.17 -2.35 7.07
C HIS A 37 -5.23 -3.37 5.92
N THR A 38 -4.62 -4.56 6.04
CA THR A 38 -4.77 -5.67 5.08
C THR A 38 -5.91 -6.61 5.45
N THR A 39 -6.42 -6.54 6.70
CA THR A 39 -7.62 -7.27 7.11
C THR A 39 -8.89 -6.72 6.46
N LEU A 40 -9.88 -7.58 6.24
CA LEU A 40 -11.18 -7.16 5.71
C LEU A 40 -11.89 -6.31 6.78
N PRO A 41 -12.53 -5.17 6.44
CA PRO A 41 -13.23 -4.33 7.41
C PRO A 41 -14.25 -5.08 8.27
N ALA A 42 -14.98 -6.03 7.66
CA ALA A 42 -15.96 -6.87 8.34
C ALA A 42 -15.38 -7.80 9.42
N THR A 43 -14.06 -8.07 9.39
CA THR A 43 -13.40 -9.02 10.31
C THR A 43 -13.61 -8.62 11.77
N ARG A 44 -13.62 -7.32 12.07
CA ARG A 44 -13.82 -6.83 13.44
C ARG A 44 -15.23 -7.16 13.95
N GLN A 45 -16.25 -6.96 13.12
CA GLN A 45 -17.64 -7.28 13.46
C GLN A 45 -17.85 -8.78 13.66
N ILE A 46 -17.23 -9.60 12.80
CA ILE A 46 -17.29 -11.07 12.91
C ILE A 46 -16.61 -11.56 14.20
N LEU A 47 -15.53 -10.91 14.62
CA LEU A 47 -14.82 -11.27 15.85
C LEU A 47 -15.59 -10.85 17.11
N SER A 48 -16.33 -9.74 17.06
CA SER A 48 -17.13 -9.27 18.21
C SER A 48 -18.41 -10.06 18.43
N ASP A 49 -18.94 -10.73 17.40
CA ASP A 49 -20.19 -11.48 17.47
C ASP A 49 -19.94 -13.00 17.50
N PRO A 50 -20.12 -13.68 18.64
CA PRO A 50 -19.97 -15.13 18.76
C PRO A 50 -20.99 -15.94 17.96
N THR A 51 -22.16 -15.34 17.66
CA THR A 51 -23.25 -16.00 16.92
C THR A 51 -23.03 -15.98 15.42
N HIS A 52 -22.10 -15.15 14.94
CA HIS A 52 -21.78 -15.02 13.54
C HIS A 52 -21.23 -16.35 12.97
N PRO A 53 -21.72 -16.85 11.81
CA PRO A 53 -21.32 -18.17 11.27
C PRO A 53 -19.80 -18.29 11.00
N PHE A 54 -19.14 -17.17 10.70
CA PHE A 54 -17.68 -17.11 10.50
C PHE A 54 -16.86 -16.79 11.76
N HIS A 55 -17.46 -16.67 12.95
CA HIS A 55 -16.78 -16.26 14.19
C HIS A 55 -15.58 -17.16 14.51
N ILE A 56 -15.79 -18.49 14.58
CA ILE A 56 -14.73 -19.46 14.90
C ILE A 56 -13.56 -19.35 13.90
N ARG A 57 -13.88 -19.19 12.60
CA ARG A 57 -12.86 -19.07 11.54
C ARG A 57 -12.10 -17.75 11.62
N ALA A 58 -12.76 -16.66 11.98
CA ALA A 58 -12.11 -15.36 12.20
C ALA A 58 -11.21 -15.41 13.44
N LYS A 59 -11.68 -16.00 14.54
CA LYS A 59 -10.92 -16.17 15.79
C LYS A 59 -9.64 -16.99 15.58
N ARG A 60 -9.72 -18.11 14.85
CA ARG A 60 -8.53 -18.91 14.49
C ARG A 60 -7.53 -18.12 13.65
N ARG A 61 -8.00 -17.37 12.63
CA ARG A 61 -7.12 -16.53 11.81
C ARG A 61 -6.48 -15.40 12.61
N TYR A 62 -7.22 -14.81 13.55
CA TYR A 62 -6.68 -13.80 14.46
C TYR A 62 -5.59 -14.37 15.38
N ALA A 63 -5.81 -15.57 15.93
CA ALA A 63 -4.84 -16.25 16.79
C ALA A 63 -3.58 -16.70 16.03
N ASN A 64 -3.73 -17.14 14.77
CA ASN A 64 -2.63 -17.61 13.93
C ASN A 64 -1.89 -16.46 13.21
N PHE A 65 -2.08 -15.21 13.63
CA PHE A 65 -1.42 -14.08 13.02
C PHE A 65 0.07 -14.08 13.38
N ASP A 66 0.94 -14.24 12.38
CA ASP A 66 2.39 -14.17 12.57
C ASP A 66 2.93 -12.79 12.14
N PRO A 67 3.44 -11.97 13.09
CA PRO A 67 4.01 -10.67 12.77
C PRO A 67 5.31 -10.73 11.95
N ASN A 68 5.97 -11.90 11.90
CA ASN A 68 7.22 -12.09 11.16
C ASN A 68 6.99 -12.40 9.67
N THR A 69 5.72 -12.53 9.25
CA THR A 69 5.36 -12.76 7.84
C THR A 69 4.81 -11.48 7.20
N LEU A 70 4.96 -11.37 5.88
CA LEU A 70 4.33 -10.28 5.13
C LEU A 70 2.85 -10.58 4.89
N HIS A 71 1.98 -9.83 5.55
CA HIS A 71 0.55 -9.81 5.29
C HIS A 71 0.26 -8.75 4.25
N TRP A 72 -0.09 -9.13 3.03
CA TRP A 72 -0.33 -8.13 1.98
C TRP A 72 -1.64 -8.36 1.23
N ARG A 73 -2.18 -7.26 0.68
CA ARG A 73 -3.45 -7.28 -0.06
C ARG A 73 -3.45 -6.22 -1.15
N VAL A 74 -4.10 -6.54 -2.26
CA VAL A 74 -4.44 -5.59 -3.32
C VAL A 74 -5.93 -5.26 -3.24
N ALA A 75 -6.27 -3.97 -3.32
CA ALA A 75 -7.63 -3.49 -3.36
C ALA A 75 -7.85 -2.55 -4.56
N CYS A 76 -8.98 -2.72 -5.24
CA CYS A 76 -9.43 -1.80 -6.28
C CYS A 76 -10.75 -1.16 -5.84
N PRO A 77 -10.73 0.14 -5.49
CA PRO A 77 -11.90 0.83 -4.98
C PRO A 77 -12.97 1.04 -6.07
N LEU A 78 -14.22 1.25 -5.65
CA LEU A 78 -15.37 1.41 -6.54
C LEU A 78 -15.28 2.65 -7.45
N ASN A 79 -14.55 3.68 -7.00
CA ASN A 79 -14.31 4.90 -7.76
C ASN A 79 -13.38 4.70 -8.97
N VAL A 80 -12.65 3.58 -9.05
CA VAL A 80 -11.81 3.26 -10.22
C VAL A 80 -12.64 2.65 -11.35
N SER A 81 -13.64 1.82 -11.04
CA SER A 81 -14.58 1.32 -12.03
C SER A 81 -15.83 0.78 -11.36
N LYS A 82 -17.00 1.13 -11.89
CA LYS A 82 -18.28 0.57 -11.45
C LYS A 82 -18.40 -0.92 -11.80
N LYS A 83 -17.71 -1.38 -12.85
CA LYS A 83 -17.78 -2.77 -13.33
C LYS A 83 -16.88 -3.68 -12.48
N LYS A 84 -17.47 -4.69 -11.82
CA LYS A 84 -16.74 -5.65 -10.98
C LYS A 84 -15.67 -6.42 -11.76
N CYS A 85 -16.02 -6.93 -12.95
CA CYS A 85 -15.09 -7.69 -13.80
C CYS A 85 -13.82 -6.91 -14.15
N VAL A 86 -13.96 -5.61 -14.42
CA VAL A 86 -12.83 -4.71 -14.71
C VAL A 86 -11.93 -4.58 -13.48
N ARG A 87 -12.51 -4.33 -12.30
CA ARG A 87 -11.75 -4.23 -11.05
C ARG A 87 -11.02 -5.52 -10.71
N ASP A 88 -11.69 -6.66 -10.83
CA ASP A 88 -11.11 -7.98 -10.55
C ASP A 88 -9.94 -8.29 -11.50
N SER A 89 -10.07 -7.93 -12.79
CA SER A 89 -9.00 -8.07 -13.78
C SER A 89 -7.77 -7.23 -13.41
N VAL A 90 -7.96 -5.96 -12.99
CA VAL A 90 -6.86 -5.10 -12.55
C VAL A 90 -6.21 -5.64 -11.28
N VAL A 91 -7.02 -6.04 -10.29
CA VAL A 91 -6.51 -6.66 -9.05
C VAL A 91 -5.68 -7.90 -9.37
N LYS A 92 -6.14 -8.76 -10.28
CA LYS A 92 -5.42 -9.97 -10.69
C LYS A 92 -4.06 -9.64 -11.32
N ARG A 93 -4.02 -8.67 -12.25
CA ARG A 93 -2.77 -8.22 -12.90
C ARG A 93 -1.78 -7.66 -11.89
N LEU A 94 -2.26 -6.75 -11.03
CA LEU A 94 -1.44 -6.12 -10.02
C LEU A 94 -0.94 -7.12 -8.96
N ARG A 95 -1.79 -8.07 -8.57
CA ARG A 95 -1.42 -9.15 -7.66
C ARG A 95 -0.29 -10.01 -8.24
N GLY A 96 -0.37 -10.37 -9.52
CA GLY A 96 0.68 -11.11 -10.22
C GLY A 96 2.01 -10.34 -10.22
N ALA A 97 1.98 -9.04 -10.53
CA ALA A 97 3.17 -8.20 -10.51
C ALA A 97 3.78 -8.07 -9.10
N VAL A 98 2.95 -7.96 -8.05
CA VAL A 98 3.43 -7.94 -6.66
C VAL A 98 4.03 -9.29 -6.27
N GLU A 99 3.39 -10.41 -6.59
CA GLU A 99 3.90 -11.76 -6.33
C GLU A 99 5.26 -11.98 -7.02
N GLU A 100 5.39 -11.56 -8.28
CA GLU A 100 6.65 -11.61 -9.02
C GLU A 100 7.74 -10.75 -8.37
N GLY A 101 7.40 -9.51 -8.01
CA GLY A 101 8.32 -8.58 -7.34
C GLY A 101 8.75 -9.04 -5.94
N LEU A 102 7.90 -9.80 -5.23
CA LEU A 102 8.24 -10.40 -3.95
C LEU A 102 9.12 -11.65 -4.12
N ARG A 103 8.88 -12.45 -5.15
CA ARG A 103 9.67 -13.65 -5.48
C ARG A 103 11.09 -13.31 -5.95
N GLY A 104 11.30 -12.13 -6.51
CA GLY A 104 12.59 -11.63 -7.01
C GLY A 104 13.69 -11.38 -5.96
N GLY A 105 13.50 -11.77 -4.70
CA GLY A 105 14.58 -11.82 -3.71
C GLY A 105 14.75 -10.52 -2.91
N TRP A 106 13.89 -10.33 -1.91
CA TRP A 106 14.16 -9.41 -0.79
C TRP A 106 15.05 -10.15 0.21
N GLY A 107 16.37 -10.03 0.03
CA GLY A 107 17.42 -10.87 0.62
C GLY A 107 17.15 -11.48 2.00
N GLY A 108 17.39 -12.80 2.11
CA GLY A 108 17.57 -13.58 3.33
C GLY A 108 16.37 -13.70 4.28
N GLU A 109 15.80 -12.58 4.72
CA GLU A 109 14.71 -12.52 5.69
C GLU A 109 13.33 -12.29 5.06
N GLY A 110 13.27 -11.94 3.77
CA GLY A 110 12.03 -11.55 3.11
C GLY A 110 11.46 -10.23 3.65
N LEU A 111 10.52 -9.63 2.91
CA LEU A 111 9.73 -8.52 3.45
C LEU A 111 8.86 -9.04 4.59
N LYS A 112 8.69 -8.23 5.64
CA LYS A 112 7.82 -8.52 6.80
C LYS A 112 6.83 -7.38 7.00
N GLY A 113 5.79 -7.60 7.78
CA GLY A 113 4.83 -6.56 8.15
C GLY A 113 3.53 -6.62 7.37
N ALA A 114 2.84 -5.48 7.23
CA ALA A 114 1.56 -5.40 6.50
C ALA A 114 1.62 -4.39 5.34
N LEU A 115 1.21 -4.82 4.15
CA LEU A 115 1.20 -4.00 2.92
C LEU A 115 -0.17 -4.03 2.23
N LEU A 116 -0.87 -2.90 2.18
CA LEU A 116 -2.03 -2.72 1.31
C LEU A 116 -1.66 -1.90 0.09
N VAL A 117 -1.91 -2.46 -1.08
CA VAL A 117 -1.78 -1.79 -2.36
C VAL A 117 -3.18 -1.44 -2.85
N VAL A 118 -3.39 -0.17 -3.18
CA VAL A 118 -4.67 0.38 -3.63
C VAL A 118 -4.49 0.96 -5.03
N VAL A 119 -5.32 0.52 -5.96
CA VAL A 119 -5.36 1.07 -7.32
C VAL A 119 -5.90 2.51 -7.26
N LYS A 120 -5.22 3.46 -7.92
CA LYS A 120 -5.62 4.88 -7.93
C LYS A 120 -6.03 5.32 -9.34
N GLY A 121 -7.27 5.79 -9.45
CA GLY A 121 -7.82 6.45 -10.64
C GLY A 121 -8.18 5.51 -11.81
N GLU A 122 -9.00 6.02 -12.74
CA GLU A 122 -9.38 5.31 -13.97
C GLU A 122 -8.19 5.05 -14.91
N GLY A 123 -7.13 5.87 -14.81
CA GLY A 123 -5.89 5.67 -15.57
C GLY A 123 -5.22 4.32 -15.32
N ALA A 124 -5.54 3.65 -14.22
CA ALA A 124 -5.03 2.31 -13.93
C ALA A 124 -5.67 1.18 -14.75
N LEU A 125 -6.80 1.44 -15.44
CA LEU A 125 -7.54 0.41 -16.17
C LEU A 125 -6.85 0.00 -17.49
N GLY A 126 -6.25 0.97 -18.18
CA GLY A 126 -5.59 0.81 -19.48
C GLY A 126 -4.09 0.55 -19.42
N LEU A 127 -3.53 0.33 -18.22
CA LEU A 127 -2.09 0.18 -18.06
C LEU A 127 -1.54 -1.06 -18.75
N LYS A 128 -0.38 -0.90 -19.38
CA LYS A 128 0.45 -1.99 -19.87
C LYS A 128 1.08 -2.70 -18.67
N SER A 129 1.38 -3.99 -18.85
CA SER A 129 2.02 -4.80 -17.80
C SER A 129 3.36 -4.22 -17.33
N GLU A 130 4.09 -3.55 -18.23
CA GLU A 130 5.38 -2.91 -17.95
C GLU A 130 5.24 -1.76 -16.95
N ASP A 131 4.25 -0.88 -17.12
CA ASP A 131 3.99 0.25 -16.21
C ASP A 131 3.61 -0.22 -14.81
N ILE A 132 2.82 -1.31 -14.76
CA ILE A 132 2.42 -1.96 -13.50
C ILE A 132 3.66 -2.53 -12.82
N ALA A 133 4.51 -3.26 -13.54
CA ALA A 133 5.73 -3.86 -12.99
C ALA A 133 6.71 -2.79 -12.49
N GLY A 134 6.91 -1.71 -13.25
CA GLY A 134 7.75 -0.58 -12.83
C GLY A 134 7.23 0.10 -11.56
N SER A 135 5.92 0.35 -11.49
CA SER A 135 5.27 0.94 -10.32
C SER A 135 5.39 0.05 -9.08
N VAL A 136 5.17 -1.26 -9.25
CA VAL A 136 5.30 -2.25 -8.17
C VAL A 136 6.75 -2.34 -7.69
N ARG A 137 7.73 -2.38 -8.60
CA ARG A 137 9.15 -2.43 -8.25
C ARG A 137 9.57 -1.20 -7.44
N SER A 138 9.15 -0.01 -7.87
CA SER A 138 9.40 1.25 -7.15
C SER A 138 8.76 1.23 -5.75
N MET A 139 7.50 0.78 -5.66
CA MET A 139 6.78 0.64 -4.39
C MET A 139 7.51 -0.31 -3.44
N LEU A 140 7.82 -1.53 -3.89
CA LEU A 140 8.51 -2.51 -3.05
C LEU A 140 9.89 -1.99 -2.62
N GLY A 141 10.60 -1.28 -3.51
CA GLY A 141 11.80 -0.48 -3.19
C GLY A 141 11.66 0.34 -1.92
N ARG A 142 10.65 1.20 -1.88
CA ARG A 142 10.37 2.07 -0.74
C ARG A 142 9.97 1.29 0.52
N VAL A 143 9.19 0.23 0.35
CA VAL A 143 8.78 -0.63 1.47
C VAL A 143 9.99 -1.32 2.11
N GLY A 144 10.95 -1.80 1.31
CA GLY A 144 12.16 -2.40 1.83
C GLY A 144 13.07 -1.42 2.56
N THR A 145 13.19 -0.18 2.07
CA THR A 145 13.89 0.89 2.79
C THR A 145 13.22 1.16 4.15
N ALA A 146 11.90 1.36 4.17
CA ALA A 146 11.16 1.60 5.40
C ALA A 146 11.24 0.43 6.39
N MET A 147 11.32 -0.81 5.90
CA MET A 147 11.52 -1.99 6.76
C MET A 147 12.89 -1.97 7.45
N ARG A 148 13.95 -1.60 6.73
CA ARG A 148 15.31 -1.52 7.29
C ARG A 148 15.40 -0.42 8.35
N GLU A 149 14.89 0.78 8.03
CA GLU A 149 14.83 1.92 8.96
C GLU A 149 14.08 1.55 10.25
N ALA A 150 12.93 0.89 10.15
CA ALA A 150 12.18 0.45 11.32
C ALA A 150 12.95 -0.59 12.17
N GLY A 151 13.69 -1.49 11.50
CA GLY A 151 14.54 -2.49 12.17
C GLY A 151 15.67 -1.85 12.98
N ASP A 152 16.32 -0.83 12.41
CA ASP A 152 17.39 -0.08 13.07
C ASP A 152 16.86 0.72 14.27
N GLU A 153 15.69 1.37 14.13
CA GLU A 153 15.03 2.11 15.22
C GLU A 153 14.68 1.21 16.42
N LYS A 154 14.18 0.00 16.15
CA LYS A 154 13.87 -0.98 17.20
C LYS A 154 15.13 -1.46 17.93
N ARG A 155 16.26 -1.60 17.24
CA ARG A 155 17.55 -1.96 17.85
C ARG A 155 18.09 -0.82 18.72
N ALA A 156 18.00 0.43 18.25
CA ALA A 156 18.42 1.60 19.01
C ALA A 156 17.63 1.74 20.33
N MET A 157 16.29 1.65 20.29
CA MET A 157 15.45 1.73 21.50
C MET A 157 15.61 0.54 22.45
N GLY A 158 15.98 -0.64 21.94
CA GLY A 158 16.25 -1.82 22.77
C GLY A 158 17.52 -1.70 23.60
N SER A 159 18.50 -0.93 23.12
CA SER A 159 19.79 -0.74 23.79
C SER A 159 19.71 0.25 24.97
N GLU A 160 18.72 1.15 24.98
CA GLU A 160 18.60 2.21 26.00
C GLU A 160 17.92 1.73 27.31
N LYS A 161 17.20 0.59 27.27
CA LYS A 161 16.56 -0.01 28.46
C LYS A 161 17.46 -0.98 29.24
N GLY A 162 18.68 -1.24 28.78
CA GLY A 162 19.62 -2.17 29.43
C GLY A 162 20.56 -1.53 30.46
N GLY A 163 20.57 -0.20 30.59
CA GLY A 163 21.50 0.55 31.44
C GLY A 163 20.85 1.18 32.67
N ARG A 164 20.09 0.42 33.45
CA ARG A 164 19.64 0.85 34.79
C ARG A 164 19.34 -0.38 35.67
N GLY A 165 20.37 -1.16 35.91
CA GLY A 165 20.43 -2.20 36.94
C GLY A 165 21.79 -2.06 37.59
N GLU A 166 21.73 -1.72 38.87
CA GLU A 166 22.79 -1.44 39.87
C GLU A 166 24.11 -2.21 39.72
#